data_AF-A0A2N1UK07-F1
#
_entry.id   AF-A0A2N1UK07-F1
#
_cell.length_a   1.000
_cell.length_b   1.000
_cell.length_c   1.000
_cell.angle_alpha   90.00
_cell.angle_beta   90.00
_cell.angle_gamma   90.00
#
_symmetry.space_group_name_H-M   'P 1'
#
loop_
_entity.id
_entity.type
_entity.pdbx_description
1 polymer ?
#
loop_
_entity_poly.entity_id
_entity_poly.type
_entity_poly.pdbx_seq_one_letter_code
_entity_poly.pdbx_strand_id
1 'polypeptide(L)'
;MIDKARIAHPDVEFIYTEPLGVHEYLAQIVLCRLREAAFATPEDIEKRSFEIIGDEEDLSGITPEQASVVKRVIHATADFEFRKTLVFHPEAIKNGVAAIRAGKDILTDVEMVKTGINKRLLEQWGGKVICKIQNSKFKIQNSKNKTKAEMGIESALKENNNIGIIAIGNAPTALLKIIDLLNNPHYASRITHHGPLVVGVPVGFVKALESKALLSTQRFPFITNLSRKGGSPVAAAIVNALLKMAEKK
;
A
#
# COMPACT_ATOMS: atom_id res chain seq x y z
N MET A 1 -46.90 21.94 -8.36
CA MET A 1 -46.34 22.24 -7.02
C MET A 1 -45.84 23.68 -6.92
N ILE A 2 -45.20 24.24 -7.96
CA ILE A 2 -44.76 25.64 -7.98
C ILE A 2 -45.87 26.63 -8.37
N ASP A 3 -46.87 26.24 -9.15
CA ASP A 3 -48.02 27.12 -9.42
C ASP A 3 -48.79 27.48 -8.14
N LYS A 4 -48.87 26.55 -7.18
CA LYS A 4 -49.41 26.81 -5.84
C LYS A 4 -48.52 27.78 -5.03
N ALA A 5 -47.20 27.76 -5.23
CA ALA A 5 -46.26 28.65 -4.56
C ALA A 5 -46.27 30.07 -5.17
N ARG A 6 -46.45 30.19 -6.49
CA ARG A 6 -46.65 31.47 -7.19
C ARG A 6 -47.95 32.17 -6.76
N ILE A 7 -49.00 31.40 -6.51
CA ILE A 7 -50.28 31.94 -5.98
C ILE A 7 -50.13 32.42 -4.53
N ALA A 8 -49.32 31.74 -3.71
CA ALA A 8 -49.13 32.09 -2.30
C ALA A 8 -48.19 33.29 -2.08
N HIS A 9 -47.28 33.55 -3.03
CA HIS A 9 -46.27 34.62 -2.93
C HIS A 9 -46.17 35.40 -4.25
N PRO A 10 -47.12 36.30 -4.53
CA PRO A 10 -47.20 37.03 -5.80
C PRO A 10 -46.06 38.04 -6.00
N ASP A 11 -45.38 38.42 -4.92
CA ASP A 11 -44.30 39.42 -4.94
C ASP A 11 -42.92 38.78 -5.22
N VAL A 12 -42.87 37.45 -5.44
CA VAL A 12 -41.63 36.70 -5.63
C VAL A 12 -41.56 36.16 -7.06
N GLU A 13 -40.53 36.58 -7.80
CA GLU A 13 -40.27 36.07 -9.15
C GLU A 13 -39.56 34.71 -9.09
N PHE A 14 -40.23 33.66 -9.58
CA PHE A 14 -39.66 32.32 -9.68
C PHE A 14 -39.10 32.10 -11.09
N ILE A 15 -37.77 32.09 -11.21
CA ILE A 15 -37.03 31.83 -12.46
C ILE A 15 -36.50 30.39 -12.44
N TYR A 16 -36.69 29.67 -13.54
CA TYR A 16 -36.07 28.36 -13.77
C TYR A 16 -34.87 28.49 -14.71
N THR A 17 -33.86 27.68 -14.47
CA THR A 17 -32.76 27.44 -15.42
C THR A 17 -32.78 25.98 -15.83
N GLU A 18 -32.29 25.65 -17.02
CA GLU A 18 -32.02 24.25 -17.36
C GLU A 18 -31.04 23.65 -16.34
N PRO A 19 -31.16 22.35 -15.99
CA PRO A 19 -30.21 21.71 -15.09
C PRO A 19 -28.79 21.86 -15.65
N LEU A 20 -27.94 22.63 -14.98
CA LEU A 20 -26.50 22.78 -15.31
C LEU A 20 -25.76 21.43 -15.41
N GLY A 21 -26.34 20.34 -14.90
CA GLY A 21 -25.80 18.99 -14.93
C GLY A 21 -25.86 18.26 -16.27
N VAL A 22 -26.56 18.77 -17.30
CA VAL A 22 -26.70 18.09 -18.60
C VAL A 22 -26.45 19.04 -19.77
N HIS A 23 -25.41 19.86 -19.68
CA HIS A 23 -24.97 20.65 -20.83
C HIS A 23 -24.47 19.72 -21.94
N GLU A 24 -24.81 19.98 -23.20
CA GLU A 24 -24.42 19.13 -24.34
C GLU A 24 -22.91 18.87 -24.42
N TYR A 25 -22.07 19.87 -24.11
CA TYR A 25 -20.61 19.68 -23.99
C TYR A 25 -20.18 18.74 -22.87
N LEU A 26 -20.90 18.66 -21.74
CA LEU A 26 -20.61 17.66 -20.69
C LEU A 26 -20.92 16.25 -21.19
N ALA A 27 -22.01 16.05 -21.92
CA ALA A 27 -22.29 14.78 -22.61
C ALA A 27 -21.22 14.49 -23.69
N GLN A 28 -20.79 15.54 -24.41
CA GLN A 28 -19.61 15.65 -25.27
C GLN A 28 -18.41 14.92 -24.68
N ILE A 29 -17.95 15.46 -23.56
CA ILE A 29 -16.77 15.05 -22.81
C ILE A 29 -16.92 13.64 -22.25
N VAL A 30 -18.09 13.30 -21.69
CA VAL A 30 -18.36 11.97 -21.14
C VAL A 30 -18.34 10.91 -22.25
N LEU A 31 -18.97 11.16 -23.39
CA LEU A 31 -18.97 10.24 -24.53
C LEU A 31 -17.56 10.04 -25.12
N CYS A 32 -16.75 11.11 -25.19
CA CYS A 32 -15.35 10.99 -25.59
C CYS A 32 -14.56 10.09 -24.63
N ARG A 33 -14.69 10.30 -23.31
CA ARG A 33 -14.03 9.47 -22.29
C ARG A 33 -14.49 8.01 -22.32
N LEU A 34 -15.77 7.76 -22.56
CA LEU A 34 -16.32 6.40 -22.68
C LEU A 34 -15.76 5.65 -23.90
N ARG A 35 -15.59 6.34 -25.04
CA ARG A 35 -14.97 5.73 -26.25
C ARG A 35 -13.50 5.39 -26.02
N GLU A 36 -12.76 6.25 -25.33
CA GLU A 36 -11.36 5.98 -24.98
C GLU A 36 -11.19 4.79 -24.03
N ALA A 37 -12.21 4.49 -23.20
CA ALA A 37 -12.22 3.37 -22.28
C ALA A 37 -12.66 2.05 -22.92
N ALA A 38 -13.35 2.08 -24.07
CA ALA A 38 -14.06 0.93 -24.62
C ALA A 38 -13.18 -0.12 -25.34
N PHE A 39 -11.90 0.17 -25.60
CA PHE A 39 -11.04 -0.71 -26.42
C PHE A 39 -9.62 -0.85 -25.87
N ALA A 40 -9.45 -1.58 -24.77
CA ALA A 40 -8.12 -1.92 -24.26
C ALA A 40 -8.14 -3.28 -23.56
N THR A 41 -7.16 -4.13 -23.85
CA THR A 41 -6.93 -5.35 -23.05
C THR A 41 -6.47 -4.98 -21.64
N PRO A 42 -6.55 -5.87 -20.63
CA PRO A 42 -6.05 -5.57 -19.28
C PRO A 42 -4.58 -5.09 -19.25
N GLU A 43 -3.75 -5.64 -20.14
CA GLU A 43 -2.34 -5.27 -20.30
C GLU A 43 -2.19 -3.87 -20.92
N ASP A 44 -3.03 -3.52 -21.90
CA ASP A 44 -3.07 -2.18 -22.48
C ASP A 44 -3.54 -1.13 -21.47
N ILE A 45 -4.52 -1.47 -20.62
CA ILE A 45 -5.03 -0.58 -19.56
C ILE A 45 -3.93 -0.30 -18.52
N GLU A 46 -3.21 -1.33 -18.07
CA GLU A 46 -2.12 -1.18 -17.11
C GLU A 46 -0.98 -0.34 -17.71
N LYS A 47 -0.58 -0.64 -18.94
CA LYS A 47 0.47 0.10 -19.65
C LYS A 47 0.09 1.58 -19.81
N ARG A 48 -1.12 1.85 -20.32
CA ARG A 48 -1.62 3.22 -20.49
C ARG A 48 -1.73 3.95 -19.16
N SER A 49 -2.11 3.26 -18.08
CA SER A 49 -2.11 3.85 -16.73
C SER A 49 -0.72 4.29 -16.29
N PHE A 50 0.33 3.50 -16.56
CA PHE A 50 1.70 3.85 -16.21
C PHE A 50 2.32 4.94 -17.09
N GLU A 51 1.85 5.09 -18.32
CA GLU A 51 2.17 6.20 -19.23
C GLU A 51 1.56 7.49 -18.67
N ILE A 52 0.26 7.52 -18.38
CA ILE A 52 -0.42 8.68 -17.77
C ILE A 52 0.26 9.12 -16.47
N ILE A 53 0.57 8.18 -15.58
CA ILE A 53 1.28 8.50 -14.32
C ILE A 53 2.68 9.07 -14.60
N GLY A 54 3.35 8.61 -15.66
CA GLY A 54 4.65 9.12 -16.06
C GLY A 54 4.61 10.53 -16.65
N ASP A 55 3.52 10.88 -17.33
CA ASP A 55 3.32 12.20 -17.94
C ASP A 55 2.84 13.24 -16.92
N GLU A 56 2.08 12.82 -15.90
CA GLU A 56 1.48 13.73 -14.91
C GLU A 56 2.38 14.07 -13.71
N GLU A 57 3.41 13.25 -13.41
CA GLU A 57 4.25 13.44 -12.21
C GLU A 57 5.74 13.54 -12.56
N ASP A 58 6.42 14.53 -11.99
CA ASP A 58 7.87 14.63 -12.11
C ASP A 58 8.55 13.51 -11.31
N LEU A 59 9.17 12.58 -12.05
CA LEU A 59 9.91 11.48 -11.47
C LEU A 59 11.39 11.77 -11.22
N SER A 60 11.85 12.99 -11.49
CA SER A 60 13.22 13.43 -11.24
C SER A 60 13.59 13.33 -9.74
N GLY A 61 14.85 13.00 -9.46
CA GLY A 61 15.37 12.93 -8.08
C GLY A 61 15.15 11.60 -7.34
N ILE A 62 14.54 10.58 -7.97
CA ILE A 62 14.56 9.20 -7.44
C ILE A 62 15.10 8.22 -8.48
N THR A 63 15.56 7.06 -8.01
CA THR A 63 16.08 5.99 -8.87
C THR A 63 14.98 5.34 -9.72
N PRO A 64 15.31 4.74 -10.88
CA PRO A 64 14.34 3.99 -11.71
C PRO A 64 13.60 2.89 -10.93
N GLU A 65 14.29 2.26 -10.00
CA GLU A 65 13.73 1.26 -9.10
C GLU A 65 12.70 1.88 -8.15
N GLN A 66 13.04 2.99 -7.49
CA GLN A 66 12.08 3.71 -6.64
C GLN A 66 10.88 4.20 -7.47
N ALA A 67 11.10 4.71 -8.69
CA ALA A 67 10.05 5.15 -9.59
C ALA A 67 9.06 4.02 -9.93
N SER A 68 9.55 2.80 -10.13
CA SER A 68 8.68 1.64 -10.37
C SER A 68 7.79 1.32 -9.15
N VAL A 69 8.32 1.46 -7.92
CA VAL A 69 7.50 1.31 -6.69
C VAL A 69 6.46 2.43 -6.59
N VAL A 70 6.87 3.68 -6.77
CA VAL A 70 5.99 4.85 -6.67
C VAL A 70 4.86 4.75 -7.70
N LYS A 71 5.17 4.47 -8.97
CA LYS A 71 4.16 4.27 -10.02
C LYS A 71 3.15 3.19 -9.65
N ARG A 72 3.62 2.05 -9.12
CA ARG A 72 2.75 0.95 -8.71
C ARG A 72 1.82 1.32 -7.56
N VAL A 73 2.31 2.13 -6.62
CA VAL A 73 1.49 2.66 -5.52
C VAL A 73 0.45 3.63 -6.06
N ILE A 74 0.85 4.63 -6.85
CA ILE A 74 -0.07 5.60 -7.46
C ILE A 74 -1.14 4.88 -8.29
N HIS A 75 -0.77 3.88 -9.09
CA HIS A 75 -1.73 3.07 -9.85
C HIS A 75 -2.76 2.38 -8.95
N ALA A 76 -2.33 1.86 -7.79
CA ALA A 76 -3.23 1.18 -6.85
C ALA A 76 -4.13 2.13 -6.05
N THR A 77 -3.80 3.43 -5.96
CA THR A 77 -4.50 4.40 -5.10
C THR A 77 -5.10 5.58 -5.85
N ALA A 78 -4.75 5.80 -7.11
CA ALA A 78 -4.99 7.02 -7.88
C ALA A 78 -4.58 8.30 -7.12
N ASP A 79 -3.47 8.24 -6.38
CA ASP A 79 -3.05 9.32 -5.46
C ASP A 79 -1.58 9.66 -5.64
N PHE A 80 -1.32 10.76 -6.34
CA PHE A 80 0.02 11.26 -6.63
C PHE A 80 0.79 11.74 -5.40
N GLU A 81 0.12 12.02 -4.27
CA GLU A 81 0.80 12.47 -3.04
C GLU A 81 1.78 11.42 -2.50
N PHE A 82 1.61 10.14 -2.85
CA PHE A 82 2.56 9.09 -2.50
C PHE A 82 3.95 9.33 -3.08
N ARG A 83 4.09 10.06 -4.20
CA ARG A 83 5.40 10.47 -4.72
C ARG A 83 6.19 11.26 -3.68
N LYS A 84 5.55 12.20 -3.00
CA LYS A 84 6.19 13.14 -2.06
C LYS A 84 6.35 12.55 -0.66
N THR A 85 5.50 11.59 -0.31
CA THR A 85 5.44 11.06 1.06
C THR A 85 6.18 9.75 1.23
N LEU A 86 6.41 8.96 0.17
CA LEU A 86 7.16 7.70 0.25
C LEU A 86 8.62 7.94 0.63
N VAL A 87 9.12 7.14 1.57
CA VAL A 87 10.49 7.17 2.08
C VAL A 87 11.08 5.77 1.97
N PHE A 88 12.29 5.71 1.42
CA PHE A 88 13.01 4.47 1.17
C PHE A 88 14.32 4.47 1.94
N HIS A 89 14.59 3.40 2.68
CA HIS A 89 15.95 3.14 3.14
C HIS A 89 16.88 2.90 1.93
N PRO A 90 18.15 3.33 1.93
CA PRO A 90 19.06 3.16 0.79
C PRO A 90 19.13 1.71 0.26
N GLU A 91 19.21 0.73 1.16
CA GLU A 91 19.26 -0.68 0.78
C GLU A 91 17.88 -1.36 0.63
N ALA A 92 16.77 -0.62 0.71
CA ALA A 92 15.42 -1.21 0.79
C ALA A 92 15.09 -2.10 -0.40
N ILE A 93 15.19 -1.55 -1.61
CA ILE A 93 14.78 -2.26 -2.82
C ILE A 93 15.73 -3.42 -3.10
N LYS A 94 17.04 -3.17 -3.02
CA LYS A 94 18.07 -4.19 -3.22
C LYS A 94 17.90 -5.37 -2.28
N ASN A 95 17.68 -5.13 -0.98
CA ASN A 95 17.44 -6.22 -0.02
C ASN A 95 16.10 -6.92 -0.25
N GLY A 96 15.04 -6.19 -0.60
CA GLY A 96 13.75 -6.80 -0.94
C GLY A 96 13.84 -7.75 -2.14
N VAL A 97 14.47 -7.30 -3.23
CA VAL A 97 14.67 -8.11 -4.44
C VAL A 97 15.57 -9.31 -4.15
N ALA A 98 16.67 -9.13 -3.41
CA ALA A 98 17.56 -10.22 -3.01
C ALA A 98 16.83 -11.26 -2.13
N ALA A 99 16.00 -10.82 -1.19
CA ALA A 99 15.21 -11.70 -0.34
C ALA A 99 14.21 -12.53 -1.16
N ILE A 100 13.52 -11.92 -2.12
CA ILE A 100 12.62 -12.64 -3.03
C ILE A 100 13.39 -13.70 -3.81
N ARG A 101 14.51 -13.34 -4.43
CA ARG A 101 15.34 -14.26 -5.23
C ARG A 101 15.93 -15.41 -4.41
N ALA A 102 16.16 -15.19 -3.11
CA ALA A 102 16.62 -16.20 -2.18
C ALA A 102 15.48 -17.11 -1.63
N GLY A 103 14.26 -17.00 -2.16
CA GLY A 103 13.11 -17.81 -1.72
C GLY A 103 12.64 -17.50 -0.29
N LYS A 104 12.83 -16.25 0.16
CA LYS A 104 12.36 -15.83 1.48
C LYS A 104 10.85 -15.65 1.52
N ASP A 105 10.27 -15.90 2.69
CA ASP A 105 8.85 -15.73 2.94
C ASP A 105 8.49 -14.25 3.17
N ILE A 106 7.25 -13.91 2.84
CA ILE A 106 6.66 -12.59 3.09
C ILE A 106 5.65 -12.71 4.22
N LEU A 107 5.86 -11.97 5.31
CA LEU A 107 4.94 -11.90 6.44
C LEU A 107 4.03 -10.66 6.32
N THR A 108 2.72 -10.82 6.52
CA THR A 108 1.76 -9.71 6.51
C THR A 108 1.01 -9.57 7.83
N ASP A 109 0.57 -8.34 8.15
CA ASP A 109 -0.24 -8.07 9.35
C ASP A 109 -1.70 -8.50 9.20
N VAL A 110 -2.29 -8.32 8.02
CA VAL A 110 -3.69 -8.66 7.72
C VAL A 110 -3.81 -9.51 6.46
N GLU A 111 -4.94 -10.23 6.35
CA GLU A 111 -5.20 -11.13 5.21
C GLU A 111 -5.38 -10.35 3.90
N MET A 112 -5.90 -9.12 3.96
CA MET A 112 -6.08 -8.28 2.78
C MET A 112 -4.76 -7.97 2.07
N VAL A 113 -3.67 -7.71 2.82
CA VAL A 113 -2.33 -7.55 2.25
C VAL A 113 -1.88 -8.86 1.59
N LYS A 114 -2.06 -9.99 2.28
CA LYS A 114 -1.70 -11.31 1.74
C LYS A 114 -2.45 -11.67 0.47
N THR A 115 -3.71 -11.27 0.33
CA THR A 115 -4.51 -11.49 -0.88
C THR A 115 -4.08 -10.59 -2.02
N GLY A 116 -3.63 -9.36 -1.74
CA GLY A 116 -3.15 -8.43 -2.77
C GLY A 116 -1.78 -8.76 -3.35
N ILE A 117 -0.98 -9.63 -2.70
CA ILE A 117 0.34 -10.03 -3.17
C ILE A 117 0.23 -11.12 -4.25
N ASN A 118 0.98 -10.97 -5.34
CA ASN A 118 1.07 -11.96 -6.41
C ASN A 118 1.84 -13.22 -5.96
N LYS A 119 1.10 -14.17 -5.39
CA LYS A 119 1.65 -15.43 -4.86
C LYS A 119 2.34 -16.27 -5.93
N ARG A 120 1.80 -16.30 -7.16
CA ARG A 120 2.37 -17.07 -8.27
C ARG A 120 3.81 -16.63 -8.59
N LEU A 121 4.07 -15.31 -8.61
CA LEU A 121 5.42 -14.80 -8.83
C LEU A 121 6.36 -15.13 -7.66
N LEU A 122 5.88 -15.09 -6.42
CA LEU A 122 6.69 -15.44 -5.26
C LEU A 122 7.02 -16.94 -5.22
N GLU A 123 6.06 -17.79 -5.55
CA GLU A 123 6.19 -19.25 -5.57
C GLU A 123 7.24 -19.73 -6.58
N GLN A 124 7.43 -19.01 -7.69
CA GLN A 124 8.51 -19.29 -8.65
C GLN A 124 9.92 -19.22 -8.02
N TRP A 125 10.08 -18.41 -6.97
CA TRP A 125 11.32 -18.32 -6.20
C TRP A 125 11.31 -19.21 -4.95
N GLY A 126 10.23 -19.95 -4.69
CA GLY A 126 10.08 -20.85 -3.53
C GLY A 126 9.59 -20.19 -2.24
N GLY A 127 9.27 -18.89 -2.26
CA GLY A 127 8.72 -18.17 -1.11
C GLY A 127 7.21 -18.37 -0.95
N LYS A 128 6.70 -18.12 0.27
CA LYS A 128 5.25 -18.08 0.56
C LYS A 128 4.84 -16.80 1.29
N VAL A 129 3.56 -16.44 1.14
CA VAL A 129 2.96 -15.32 1.88
C VAL A 129 2.24 -15.83 3.13
N ILE A 130 2.64 -15.33 4.29
CA ILE A 130 2.19 -15.78 5.62
C ILE A 130 1.41 -14.65 6.29
N CYS A 131 0.28 -14.98 6.88
CA CYS A 131 -0.49 -14.10 7.75
C CYS A 131 -0.97 -14.91 8.96
N LYS A 132 -0.66 -14.46 10.18
CA LYS A 132 -1.02 -15.18 11.42
C LYS A 132 -2.05 -14.47 12.28
N ILE A 133 -2.75 -13.45 11.74
CA ILE A 133 -3.74 -12.68 12.49
C ILE A 133 -4.91 -13.54 13.03
N GLN A 134 -5.28 -14.62 12.34
CA GLN A 134 -6.38 -15.50 12.77
C GLN A 134 -5.95 -16.54 13.81
N ASN A 135 -4.69 -16.98 13.76
CA ASN A 135 -4.13 -17.97 14.70
C ASN A 135 -3.89 -17.36 16.10
N SER A 136 -3.98 -16.03 16.23
CA SER A 136 -3.84 -15.35 17.52
C SER A 136 -5.04 -15.53 18.45
N LYS A 137 -6.18 -16.04 17.97
CA LYS A 137 -7.43 -16.19 18.75
C LYS A 137 -7.25 -16.99 20.05
N PHE A 138 -6.38 -17.99 20.08
CA PHE A 138 -6.16 -18.84 21.27
C PHE A 138 -5.33 -18.18 22.39
N LYS A 139 -4.63 -17.07 22.11
CA LYS A 139 -3.74 -16.43 23.11
C LYS A 139 -4.31 -15.14 23.72
N ILE A 140 -5.44 -14.62 23.21
CA ILE A 140 -6.03 -13.35 23.66
C ILE A 140 -6.49 -13.40 25.12
N GLN A 141 -6.88 -14.58 25.62
CA GLN A 141 -7.32 -14.72 27.01
C GLN A 141 -6.23 -14.36 28.05
N ASN A 142 -4.94 -14.40 27.69
CA ASN A 142 -3.83 -14.19 28.62
C ASN A 142 -3.00 -12.91 28.41
N SER A 143 -3.34 -12.05 27.44
CA SER A 143 -2.57 -10.82 27.16
C SER A 143 -3.47 -9.59 27.10
N LYS A 144 -3.80 -9.02 28.26
CA LYS A 144 -4.78 -7.91 28.40
C LYS A 144 -4.46 -6.64 27.60
N ASN A 145 -3.25 -6.46 27.06
CA ASN A 145 -2.82 -5.23 26.38
C ASN A 145 -2.25 -5.39 24.96
N LYS A 146 -2.33 -6.58 24.33
CA LYS A 146 -1.78 -6.79 22.97
C LYS A 146 -2.88 -6.97 21.93
N THR A 147 -2.69 -6.36 20.76
CA THR A 147 -3.57 -6.50 19.59
C THR A 147 -3.32 -7.83 18.86
N LYS A 148 -4.33 -8.31 18.13
CA LYS A 148 -4.23 -9.56 17.34
C LYS A 148 -3.08 -9.53 16.32
N ALA A 149 -2.89 -8.38 15.67
CA ALA A 149 -1.84 -8.20 14.68
C ALA A 149 -0.44 -8.26 15.31
N GLU A 150 -0.21 -7.59 16.45
CA GLU A 150 1.06 -7.69 17.19
C GLU A 150 1.40 -9.13 17.58
N MET A 151 0.42 -9.86 18.10
CA MET A 151 0.61 -11.26 18.51
C MET A 151 0.88 -12.18 17.33
N GLY A 152 0.18 -11.96 16.20
CA GLY A 152 0.37 -12.70 14.97
C GLY A 152 1.77 -12.53 14.40
N ILE A 153 2.25 -11.29 14.34
CA ILE A 153 3.62 -10.97 13.90
C ILE A 153 4.65 -11.58 14.85
N GLU A 154 4.51 -11.39 16.16
CA GLU A 154 5.45 -11.91 17.16
C GLU A 154 5.55 -13.45 17.08
N SER A 155 4.42 -14.15 16.91
CA SER A 155 4.40 -15.61 16.72
C SER A 155 5.04 -16.02 15.40
N ALA A 156 4.73 -15.33 14.30
CA ALA A 156 5.32 -15.64 12.99
C ALA A 156 6.84 -15.50 12.99
N LEU A 157 7.36 -14.42 13.55
CA LEU A 157 8.80 -14.13 13.63
C LEU A 157 9.56 -15.07 14.57
N LYS A 158 8.90 -15.64 15.59
CA LYS A 158 9.50 -16.65 16.48
C LYS A 158 9.56 -18.04 15.85
N GLU A 159 8.54 -18.39 15.08
CA GLU A 159 8.35 -19.74 14.52
C GLU A 159 8.98 -19.88 13.12
N ASN A 160 9.29 -18.79 12.43
CA ASN A 160 9.85 -18.81 11.08
C ASN A 160 11.04 -17.87 10.94
N ASN A 161 12.22 -18.46 10.70
CA ASN A 161 13.46 -17.71 10.46
C ASN A 161 13.70 -17.43 8.96
N ASN A 162 12.80 -17.86 8.07
CA ASN A 162 12.91 -17.65 6.61
C ASN A 162 12.20 -16.38 6.12
N ILE A 163 11.78 -15.49 7.02
CA ILE A 163 11.08 -14.26 6.64
C ILE A 163 12.09 -13.24 6.12
N GLY A 164 11.90 -12.79 4.88
CA GLY A 164 12.76 -11.79 4.23
C GLY A 164 12.07 -10.46 3.99
N ILE A 165 10.74 -10.43 3.97
CA ILE A 165 9.95 -9.19 3.85
C ILE A 165 8.81 -9.24 4.86
N ILE A 166 8.58 -8.12 5.55
CA ILE A 166 7.45 -7.92 6.44
C ILE A 166 6.62 -6.74 5.92
N ALA A 167 5.37 -6.99 5.52
CA ALA A 167 4.48 -6.00 4.93
C ALA A 167 3.30 -5.67 5.86
N ILE A 168 3.27 -4.42 6.34
CA ILE A 168 2.28 -3.91 7.28
C ILE A 168 1.43 -2.87 6.58
N GLY A 169 0.19 -3.24 6.27
CA GLY A 169 -0.76 -2.38 5.56
C GLY A 169 -1.81 -1.73 6.46
N ASN A 170 -2.05 -2.26 7.66
CA ASN A 170 -3.23 -1.86 8.44
C ASN A 170 -2.95 -1.53 9.90
N ALA A 171 -2.09 -2.26 10.60
CA ALA A 171 -1.94 -2.14 12.06
C ALA A 171 -0.68 -1.36 12.46
N PRO A 172 -0.80 -0.08 12.92
CA PRO A 172 0.33 0.67 13.46
C PRO A 172 1.01 -0.03 14.64
N THR A 173 0.23 -0.69 15.48
CA THR A 173 0.71 -1.47 16.63
C THR A 173 1.62 -2.62 16.20
N ALA A 174 1.27 -3.31 15.10
CA ALA A 174 2.13 -4.36 14.55
C ALA A 174 3.46 -3.78 14.04
N LEU A 175 3.44 -2.61 13.40
CA LEU A 175 4.65 -1.93 12.95
C LEU A 175 5.57 -1.56 14.12
N LEU A 176 5.04 -0.94 15.17
CA LEU A 176 5.80 -0.63 16.38
C LEU A 176 6.43 -1.89 16.98
N LYS A 177 5.66 -2.98 17.05
CA LYS A 177 6.17 -4.24 17.58
C LYS A 177 7.31 -4.83 16.74
N ILE A 178 7.30 -4.65 15.42
CA ILE A 178 8.39 -5.09 14.54
C ILE A 178 9.66 -4.28 14.82
N ILE A 179 9.52 -2.96 14.95
CA ILE A 179 10.63 -2.07 15.27
C ILE A 179 11.27 -2.50 16.61
N ASP A 180 10.46 -2.74 17.63
CA ASP A 180 10.93 -3.23 18.94
C ASP A 180 11.68 -4.56 18.83
N LEU A 181 11.16 -5.50 18.03
CA LEU A 181 11.77 -6.81 17.84
C LEU A 181 13.09 -6.73 17.06
N LEU A 182 13.14 -5.99 15.95
CA LEU A 182 14.33 -5.89 15.12
C LEU A 182 15.46 -5.11 15.79
N ASN A 183 15.14 -4.17 16.68
CA ASN A 183 16.12 -3.47 17.50
C ASN A 183 16.58 -4.27 18.73
N ASN A 184 15.88 -5.36 19.08
CA ASN A 184 16.29 -6.21 20.20
C ASN A 184 17.52 -7.06 19.80
N PRO A 185 18.65 -6.98 20.51
CA PRO A 185 19.88 -7.70 20.16
C PRO A 185 19.70 -9.22 20.06
N HIS A 186 18.81 -9.81 20.87
CA HIS A 186 18.55 -11.24 20.86
C HIS A 186 17.81 -11.69 19.60
N TYR A 187 16.98 -10.84 19.01
CA TYR A 187 16.33 -11.16 17.75
C TYR A 187 17.25 -10.82 16.57
N ALA A 188 17.93 -9.67 16.62
CA ALA A 188 18.88 -9.24 15.60
C ALA A 188 19.99 -10.27 15.34
N SER A 189 20.49 -10.95 16.38
CA SER A 189 21.50 -12.01 16.26
C SER A 189 21.02 -13.27 15.50
N ARG A 190 19.70 -13.46 15.36
CA ARG A 190 19.10 -14.63 14.67
C ARG A 190 18.88 -14.39 13.19
N ILE A 191 19.09 -13.17 12.70
CA ILE A 191 18.83 -12.78 11.32
C ILE A 191 20.16 -12.59 10.58
N THR A 192 20.17 -12.87 9.27
CA THR A 192 21.29 -12.56 8.39
C THR A 192 21.64 -11.06 8.41
N HIS A 193 22.86 -10.71 7.99
CA HIS A 193 23.52 -9.40 8.20
C HIS A 193 22.72 -8.12 7.82
N HIS A 194 21.59 -8.22 7.11
CA HIS A 194 20.78 -7.06 6.69
C HIS A 194 19.34 -7.03 7.24
N GLY A 195 18.89 -8.04 8.00
CA GLY A 195 17.50 -8.10 8.48
C GLY A 195 16.46 -8.29 7.35
N PRO A 196 15.16 -8.48 7.67
CA PRO A 196 14.10 -8.45 6.66
C PRO A 196 13.83 -7.01 6.22
N LEU A 197 13.39 -6.83 4.97
CA LEU A 197 12.81 -5.56 4.53
C LEU A 197 11.46 -5.34 5.23
N VAL A 198 11.29 -4.18 5.87
CA VAL A 198 10.00 -3.78 6.46
C VAL A 198 9.27 -2.79 5.55
N VAL A 199 8.18 -3.22 4.93
CA VAL A 199 7.24 -2.35 4.22
C VAL A 199 6.17 -1.91 5.22
N GLY A 200 6.36 -0.75 5.85
CA GLY A 200 5.48 -0.22 6.88
C GLY A 200 4.63 0.94 6.37
N VAL A 201 3.42 0.64 5.90
CA VAL A 201 2.47 1.65 5.40
C VAL A 201 1.08 1.50 6.06
N PRO A 202 0.97 1.35 7.39
CA PRO A 202 -0.33 1.31 8.05
C PRO A 202 -1.11 2.60 7.79
N VAL A 203 -2.38 2.45 7.41
CA VAL A 203 -3.34 3.57 7.34
C VAL A 203 -3.95 3.83 8.71
N GLY A 204 -4.20 5.09 9.04
CA GLY A 204 -4.97 5.41 10.22
C GLY A 204 -4.76 6.83 10.72
N PHE A 205 -5.63 7.23 11.65
CA PHE A 205 -5.57 8.55 12.30
C PHE A 205 -4.87 8.51 13.66
N VAL A 206 -4.69 7.31 14.24
CA VAL A 206 -4.10 7.11 15.55
C VAL A 206 -2.83 6.26 15.39
N LYS A 207 -1.68 6.77 15.85
CA LYS A 207 -0.36 6.10 15.84
C LYS A 207 0.22 5.77 14.45
N ALA A 208 -0.52 5.95 13.35
CA ALA A 208 -0.06 5.59 12.02
C ALA A 208 1.10 6.49 11.55
N LEU A 209 0.99 7.81 11.71
CA LEU A 209 2.07 8.72 11.33
C LEU A 209 3.29 8.52 12.24
N GLU A 210 3.07 8.41 13.54
CA GLU A 210 4.12 8.27 14.55
C GLU A 210 4.90 6.95 14.37
N SER A 211 4.20 5.84 14.10
CA SER A 211 4.87 4.55 13.84
C SER A 211 5.68 4.54 12.56
N LYS A 212 5.24 5.26 11.51
CA LYS A 212 5.97 5.40 10.25
C LYS A 212 7.15 6.37 10.35
N ALA A 213 7.00 7.46 11.10
CA ALA A 213 8.10 8.36 11.44
C ALA A 213 9.17 7.63 12.28
N LEU A 214 8.76 6.75 13.20
CA LEU A 214 9.71 5.89 13.90
C LEU A 214 10.37 4.90 12.94
N LEU A 215 9.61 4.26 12.04
CA LEU A 215 10.20 3.37 11.02
C LEU A 215 11.24 4.08 10.15
N SER A 216 11.02 5.36 9.80
CA SER A 216 11.93 6.09 8.93
C SER A 216 13.29 6.43 9.56
N THR A 217 13.45 6.24 10.87
CA THR A 217 14.73 6.45 11.58
C THR A 217 15.50 5.15 11.83
N GLN A 218 14.99 4.02 11.35
CA GLN A 218 15.59 2.71 11.62
C GLN A 218 16.79 2.42 10.70
N ARG A 219 17.72 1.60 11.19
CA ARG A 219 18.93 1.19 10.44
C ARG A 219 18.72 -0.04 9.56
N PHE A 220 17.67 -0.82 9.83
CA PHE A 220 17.31 -1.95 8.98
C PHE A 220 16.54 -1.47 7.74
N PRO A 221 16.51 -2.24 6.64
CA PRO A 221 15.87 -1.83 5.41
C PRO A 221 14.36 -1.63 5.58
N PHE A 222 13.85 -0.51 5.12
CA PHE A 222 12.43 -0.20 5.17
C PHE A 222 11.91 0.56 3.94
N ILE A 223 10.61 0.47 3.69
CA ILE A 223 9.84 1.37 2.83
C ILE A 223 8.62 1.83 3.62
N THR A 224 8.40 3.14 3.70
CA THR A 224 7.26 3.73 4.42
C THR A 224 6.77 4.99 3.74
N ASN A 225 5.78 5.68 4.32
CA ASN A 225 5.40 7.02 3.91
C ASN A 225 5.08 7.92 5.11
N LEU A 226 5.49 9.19 5.04
CA LEU A 226 5.27 10.16 6.12
C LEU A 226 3.93 10.89 5.97
N SER A 227 2.83 10.15 6.11
CA SER A 227 1.48 10.71 6.19
C SER A 227 0.54 9.80 6.97
N ARG A 228 -0.77 10.09 7.02
CA ARG A 228 -1.78 9.16 7.57
C ARG A 228 -2.28 8.14 6.54
N LYS A 229 -2.02 8.39 5.26
CA LYS A 229 -2.38 7.53 4.14
C LYS A 229 -1.52 6.27 4.16
N GLY A 230 -2.03 5.19 3.57
CA GLY A 230 -1.37 3.89 3.57
C GLY A 230 -2.40 2.84 3.18
N GLY A 231 -2.32 1.66 3.77
CA GLY A 231 -3.33 0.63 3.61
C GLY A 231 -2.80 -0.64 2.99
N SER A 232 -3.66 -1.66 2.99
CA SER A 232 -3.37 -2.92 2.33
C SER A 232 -3.04 -2.79 0.83
N PRO A 233 -3.73 -1.94 0.04
CA PRO A 233 -3.40 -1.75 -1.37
C PRO A 233 -1.99 -1.21 -1.58
N VAL A 234 -1.56 -0.24 -0.75
CA VAL A 234 -0.21 0.35 -0.81
C VAL A 234 0.85 -0.70 -0.46
N ALA A 235 0.66 -1.44 0.64
CA ALA A 235 1.60 -2.49 1.04
C ALA A 235 1.75 -3.57 -0.05
N ALA A 236 0.64 -4.03 -0.60
CA ALA A 236 0.62 -5.01 -1.67
C ALA A 236 1.26 -4.47 -2.96
N ALA A 237 0.98 -3.21 -3.33
CA ALA A 237 1.56 -2.56 -4.49
C ALA A 237 3.09 -2.48 -4.41
N ILE A 238 3.63 -2.09 -3.24
CA ILE A 238 5.07 -2.05 -3.00
C ILE A 238 5.69 -3.44 -3.16
N VAL A 239 5.13 -4.45 -2.50
CA VAL A 239 5.63 -5.83 -2.60
C VAL A 239 5.55 -6.36 -4.03
N ASN A 240 4.46 -6.09 -4.74
CA ASN A 240 4.29 -6.53 -6.13
C ASN A 240 5.27 -5.84 -7.09
N ALA A 241 5.62 -4.58 -6.84
CA ALA A 241 6.68 -3.90 -7.61
C ALA A 241 8.03 -4.61 -7.41
N LEU A 242 8.37 -4.99 -6.17
CA LEU A 242 9.60 -5.75 -5.87
C LEU A 242 9.59 -7.14 -6.52
N LEU A 243 8.46 -7.85 -6.48
CA LEU A 243 8.29 -9.14 -7.17
C LEU A 243 8.54 -9.00 -8.68
N LYS A 244 7.99 -7.96 -9.30
CA LYS A 244 8.16 -7.71 -10.73
C LYS A 244 9.61 -7.34 -11.09
N MET A 245 10.31 -6.62 -10.21
CA MET A 245 11.75 -6.35 -10.37
C MET A 245 12.59 -7.63 -10.26
N ALA A 246 12.24 -8.51 -9.33
CA ALA A 246 12.96 -9.77 -9.15
C ALA A 246 12.91 -10.65 -10.41
N GLU A 247 11.77 -10.65 -11.13
CA GLU A 247 11.54 -11.35 -12.40
C GLU A 247 12.40 -10.80 -13.56
N LYS A 248 12.62 -9.47 -13.62
CA LYS A 248 13.44 -8.85 -14.67
C LYS A 248 14.91 -9.21 -14.43
N LYS A 249 15.51 -9.91 -15.40
CA LYS A 249 16.93 -10.28 -15.43
C LYS A 249 17.80 -9.06 -15.68
#